data_AF-G1UT92-F1
#
_entry.id   AF-G1UT92-F1
#
_cell.length_a   1.000
_cell.length_b   1.000
_cell.length_c   1.000
_cell.angle_alpha   90.00
_cell.angle_beta   90.00
_cell.angle_gamma   90.00
#
_symmetry.space_group_name_H-M   'P 1'
#
loop_
_entity.id
_entity.type
_entity.pdbx_description
1 polymer ?
#
loop_
_entity_poly.entity_id
_entity_poly.type
_entity_poly.pdbx_seq_one_letter_code
_entity_poly.pdbx_strand_id
1 'polypeptide(L)'
;GPADCIRERLAAAFGLPVASPPHAAVANAVGAALTLPTAGLEIYADTGRGLLRAPALDLEERINRGFTLDAAERRAGELLAAHLAAEGVPDAAVEVLEADLFATLDDSGYGSKDIRVACQVVPGIAGRL
;
A
#
# COMPACT_ATOMS: atom_id res chain seq x y z
N GLY A 1 -15.24 8.15 -27.89
CA GLY A 1 -15.99 7.76 -26.67
C GLY A 1 -17.03 8.81 -26.34
N PRO A 2 -17.87 8.64 -25.31
CA PRO A 2 -18.98 9.55 -24.99
C PRO A 2 -18.54 10.92 -24.44
N ALA A 3 -17.25 11.10 -24.13
CA ALA A 3 -16.71 12.30 -23.50
C ALA A 3 -17.07 13.60 -24.25
N ASP A 4 -17.02 13.60 -25.58
CA ASP A 4 -17.36 14.78 -26.38
C ASP A 4 -18.87 15.06 -26.37
N CYS A 5 -19.69 14.00 -26.36
CA CYS A 5 -21.15 14.11 -26.38
C CYS A 5 -21.72 14.75 -25.10
N ILE A 6 -21.02 14.66 -23.97
CA ILE A 6 -21.46 15.21 -22.68
C ILE A 6 -20.81 16.56 -22.34
N ARG A 7 -19.86 17.03 -23.16
CA ARG A 7 -19.02 18.21 -22.86
C ARG A 7 -19.83 19.46 -22.59
N GLU A 8 -20.74 19.83 -23.49
CA GLU A 8 -21.54 21.06 -23.37
C GLU A 8 -22.48 21.03 -22.16
N ARG A 9 -23.08 19.86 -21.90
CA ARG A 9 -23.98 19.67 -20.74
C ARG A 9 -23.22 19.78 -19.43
N LEU A 10 -22.01 19.21 -19.35
CA LEU A 10 -21.14 19.36 -18.18
C LEU A 10 -20.69 20.81 -18.00
N ALA A 11 -20.29 21.48 -19.09
CA ALA A 11 -19.85 22.88 -19.03
C ALA A 11 -20.98 23.80 -18.52
N ALA A 12 -22.21 23.59 -19.00
CA ALA A 12 -23.38 24.33 -18.53
C ALA A 12 -23.74 24.02 -17.07
N ALA A 13 -23.66 22.75 -16.65
CA ALA A 13 -24.01 22.34 -15.30
C ALA A 13 -22.99 22.83 -14.25
N PHE A 14 -21.70 22.79 -14.57
CA PHE A 14 -20.63 23.17 -13.65
C PHE A 14 -20.20 24.65 -13.77
N GLY A 15 -20.56 25.33 -14.86
CA GLY A 15 -20.09 26.69 -15.12
C GLY A 15 -18.58 26.80 -15.31
N LEU A 16 -17.91 25.68 -15.65
CA LEU A 16 -16.47 25.55 -15.78
C LEU A 16 -16.08 25.11 -17.19
N PRO A 17 -14.86 25.45 -17.67
CA PRO A 17 -14.34 24.91 -18.92
C PRO A 17 -14.26 23.39 -18.86
N VAL A 18 -14.83 22.71 -19.86
CA VAL A 18 -14.73 21.26 -20.01
C VAL A 18 -13.94 20.94 -21.27
N ALA A 19 -12.83 20.22 -21.10
CA ALA A 19 -11.98 19.77 -22.18
C ALA A 19 -11.98 18.24 -22.26
N SER A 20 -11.94 17.72 -23.49
CA SER A 20 -11.71 16.31 -23.78
C SER A 20 -10.29 16.18 -24.35
N PRO A 21 -9.43 15.29 -23.82
CA PRO A 21 -8.10 15.11 -24.35
C PRO A 21 -8.12 14.73 -25.85
N PRO A 22 -7.20 15.26 -26.68
CA PRO A 22 -7.15 14.96 -28.13
C PRO A 22 -7.11 13.46 -28.45
N HIS A 23 -6.56 12.66 -27.53
CA HIS A 23 -6.44 11.21 -27.63
C HIS A 23 -7.19 10.49 -26.51
N ALA A 24 -8.41 10.95 -26.18
CA ALA A 24 -9.23 10.39 -25.10
C ALA A 24 -9.44 8.86 -25.19
N ALA A 25 -9.39 8.28 -26.39
CA ALA A 25 -9.52 6.84 -26.59
C ALA A 25 -8.37 6.02 -25.97
N VAL A 26 -7.17 6.60 -25.84
CA VAL A 26 -5.98 5.94 -25.27
C VAL A 26 -5.50 6.58 -23.97
N ALA A 27 -6.09 7.70 -23.55
CA ALA A 27 -5.67 8.44 -22.36
C ALA A 27 -5.59 7.56 -21.10
N ASN A 28 -6.52 6.63 -20.90
CA ASN A 28 -6.47 5.69 -19.77
C ASN A 28 -5.30 4.71 -19.88
N ALA A 29 -4.99 4.21 -21.07
CA ALA A 29 -3.86 3.31 -21.30
C ALA A 29 -2.53 4.02 -21.07
N VAL A 30 -2.42 5.28 -21.50
CA VAL A 30 -1.26 6.14 -21.22
C VAL A 30 -1.13 6.37 -19.71
N GLY A 31 -2.24 6.68 -19.03
CA GLY A 31 -2.27 6.83 -17.57
C GLY A 31 -1.77 5.58 -16.85
N ALA A 32 -2.33 4.42 -17.18
CA ALA A 32 -1.93 3.14 -16.59
C ALA A 32 -0.46 2.77 -16.89
N ALA A 33 0.06 3.12 -18.06
CA ALA A 33 1.46 2.91 -18.40
C ALA A 33 2.42 3.85 -17.64
N LEU A 34 1.93 5.01 -17.19
CA LEU A 34 2.71 6.01 -16.47
C LEU A 34 2.56 5.90 -14.95
N THR A 35 1.60 5.17 -14.40
CA THR A 35 1.47 5.04 -12.94
C THR A 35 2.59 4.20 -12.35
N LEU A 36 3.09 4.62 -11.18
CA LEU A 36 3.93 3.75 -10.35
C LEU A 36 3.14 2.50 -9.96
N PRO A 37 3.82 1.35 -9.74
CA PRO A 37 3.17 0.12 -9.31
C PRO A 37 2.35 0.33 -8.03
N THR A 38 1.10 -0.12 -8.06
CA THR A 38 0.26 -0.17 -6.87
C THR A 38 0.47 -1.52 -6.19
N ALA A 39 1.23 -1.54 -5.10
CA ALA A 39 1.41 -2.72 -4.28
C ALA A 39 1.24 -2.37 -2.79
N GLY A 40 0.66 -3.29 -2.04
CA GLY A 40 0.46 -3.17 -0.60
C GLY A 40 0.72 -4.50 0.10
N LEU A 41 1.04 -4.42 1.38
CA LEU A 41 1.34 -5.57 2.22
C LEU A 41 0.79 -5.37 3.63
N GLU A 42 0.15 -6.41 4.14
CA GLU A 42 -0.20 -6.52 5.55
C GLU A 42 0.64 -7.59 6.24
N ILE A 43 1.12 -7.26 7.43
CA ILE A 43 1.81 -8.19 8.33
C ILE A 43 1.12 -8.27 9.69
N TYR A 44 1.27 -9.43 10.31
CA TYR A 44 0.67 -9.77 11.61
C TYR A 44 1.77 -10.34 12.50
N ALA A 45 2.02 -9.73 13.65
CA ALA A 45 3.03 -10.16 14.61
C ALA A 45 2.39 -10.46 15.97
N ASP A 46 2.53 -11.70 16.43
CA ASP A 46 2.09 -12.19 17.72
C ASP A 46 3.33 -12.48 18.57
N THR A 47 3.59 -11.62 19.55
CA THR A 47 4.75 -11.74 20.44
C THR A 47 4.60 -12.82 21.51
N GLY A 48 3.37 -13.26 21.80
CA GLY A 48 3.10 -14.39 22.70
C GLY A 48 3.50 -15.72 22.06
N ARG A 49 3.19 -15.88 20.77
CA ARG A 49 3.61 -17.03 19.93
C ARG A 49 5.02 -16.88 19.36
N GLY A 50 5.58 -15.66 19.38
CA GLY A 50 6.89 -15.36 18.82
C GLY A 50 6.92 -15.50 17.30
N LEU A 51 5.86 -15.03 16.64
CA LEU A 51 5.63 -15.26 15.21
C LEU A 51 5.19 -13.99 14.47
N LEU A 52 5.78 -13.73 13.32
CA LEU A 52 5.33 -12.75 12.34
C LEU A 52 4.86 -13.48 11.08
N ARG A 53 3.80 -13.00 10.45
CA ARG A 53 3.22 -13.53 9.22
C ARG A 53 2.98 -12.43 8.22
N ALA A 54 3.29 -12.69 6.96
CA ALA A 54 2.92 -11.87 5.82
C ALA A 54 2.20 -12.78 4.80
N PRO A 55 0.86 -12.96 4.93
CA PRO A 55 0.13 -13.96 4.15
C PRO A 55 0.24 -13.79 2.63
N ALA A 56 0.27 -12.54 2.14
CA ALA A 56 0.41 -12.24 0.72
C ALA A 56 1.74 -12.72 0.12
N LEU A 57 2.76 -12.93 0.97
CA LEU A 57 4.09 -13.41 0.58
C LEU A 57 4.32 -14.88 0.97
N ASP A 58 3.30 -15.58 1.49
CA ASP A 58 3.40 -16.92 2.08
C ASP A 58 4.57 -17.05 3.09
N LEU A 59 4.75 -15.99 3.90
CA LEU A 59 5.91 -15.83 4.77
C LEU A 59 5.53 -15.93 6.24
N GLU A 60 6.30 -16.71 6.98
CA GLU A 60 6.24 -16.85 8.43
C GLU A 60 7.65 -16.74 9.03
N GLU A 61 7.83 -15.84 9.99
CA GLU A 61 9.11 -15.50 10.60
C GLU A 61 9.05 -15.62 12.12
N ARG A 62 10.15 -16.09 12.74
CA ARG A 62 10.28 -16.07 14.19
C ARG A 62 10.64 -14.67 14.68
N ILE A 63 9.92 -14.19 15.68
CA ILE A 63 10.19 -12.92 16.35
C ILE A 63 10.37 -13.14 17.85
N ASN A 64 11.05 -12.21 18.49
CA ASN A 64 11.23 -12.24 19.95
C ASN A 64 10.01 -11.64 20.68
N ARG A 65 9.88 -11.92 21.97
CA ARG A 65 8.79 -11.38 22.83
C ARG A 65 8.83 -9.85 22.98
N GLY A 66 9.98 -9.23 22.77
CA GLY A 66 10.17 -7.78 22.84
C GLY A 66 9.91 -7.05 21.51
N PHE A 67 9.37 -7.74 20.50
CA PHE A 67 9.10 -7.13 19.19
C PHE A 67 8.12 -5.96 19.34
N THR A 68 8.43 -4.86 18.66
CA THR A 68 7.74 -3.57 18.83
C THR A 68 6.95 -3.20 17.58
N LEU A 69 6.04 -2.24 17.72
CA LEU A 69 5.30 -1.68 16.58
C LEU A 69 6.25 -1.10 15.54
N ASP A 70 7.22 -0.27 15.95
CA ASP A 70 8.24 0.28 15.06
C ASP A 70 9.06 -0.80 14.32
N ALA A 71 9.31 -1.94 14.97
CA ALA A 71 10.01 -3.06 14.33
C ALA A 71 9.11 -3.74 13.29
N ALA A 72 7.82 -3.85 13.56
CA ALA A 72 6.84 -4.34 12.59
C ALA A 72 6.73 -3.39 11.39
N GLU A 73 6.64 -2.07 11.62
CA GLU A 73 6.57 -1.07 10.54
C GLU A 73 7.77 -1.15 9.59
N ARG A 74 8.98 -1.17 10.15
CA ARG A 74 10.20 -1.34 9.34
C ARG A 74 10.19 -2.67 8.59
N ARG A 75 9.80 -3.76 9.25
CA ARG A 75 9.77 -5.09 8.62
C ARG A 75 8.75 -5.16 7.48
N ALA A 76 7.58 -4.57 7.64
CA ALA A 76 6.57 -4.48 6.58
C ALA A 76 7.13 -3.75 5.35
N GLY A 77 7.78 -2.60 5.57
CA GLY A 77 8.42 -1.83 4.50
C GLY A 77 9.54 -2.59 3.80
N GLU A 78 10.41 -3.25 4.55
CA GLU A 78 11.49 -4.09 4.00
C GLU A 78 10.94 -5.24 3.15
N LEU A 79 9.89 -5.93 3.63
CA LEU A 79 9.28 -7.05 2.92
C LEU A 79 8.63 -6.60 1.61
N LEU A 80 7.88 -5.49 1.64
CA LEU A 80 7.25 -4.95 0.43
C LEU A 80 8.30 -4.45 -0.56
N ALA A 81 9.33 -3.73 -0.10
CA ALA A 81 10.41 -3.26 -0.96
C ALA A 81 11.20 -4.43 -1.58
N ALA A 82 11.49 -5.48 -0.81
CA ALA A 82 12.17 -6.68 -1.33
C ALA A 82 11.31 -7.41 -2.37
N HIS A 83 10.01 -7.55 -2.12
CA HIS A 83 9.08 -8.15 -3.09
C HIS A 83 9.04 -7.36 -4.40
N LEU A 84 8.92 -6.03 -4.33
CA LEU A 84 8.93 -5.16 -5.51
C LEU A 84 10.26 -5.21 -6.27
N ALA A 85 11.39 -5.24 -5.57
CA ALA A 85 12.70 -5.37 -6.19
C ALA A 85 12.81 -6.70 -6.97
N ALA A 86 12.26 -7.79 -6.43
CA ALA A 86 12.20 -9.08 -7.11
C ALA A 86 11.31 -9.07 -8.37
N GLU A 87 10.24 -8.26 -8.37
CA GLU A 87 9.37 -8.01 -9.53
C GLU A 87 9.93 -6.97 -10.52
N GLY A 88 11.17 -6.51 -10.32
CA GLY A 88 11.85 -5.57 -11.23
C GLY A 88 11.54 -4.09 -10.97
N VAL A 89 11.01 -3.76 -9.79
CA VAL A 89 10.71 -2.39 -9.34
C VAL A 89 11.58 -2.05 -8.12
N PRO A 90 12.89 -1.81 -8.29
CA PRO A 90 13.76 -1.41 -7.19
C PRO A 90 13.42 0.00 -6.69
N ASP A 91 13.81 0.29 -5.45
CA ASP A 91 13.74 1.62 -4.83
C ASP A 91 12.33 2.25 -4.73
N ALA A 92 11.29 1.41 -4.74
CA ALA A 92 9.92 1.87 -4.50
C ALA A 92 9.79 2.51 -3.10
N ALA A 93 9.28 3.74 -3.05
CA ALA A 93 8.98 4.40 -1.78
C ALA A 93 7.76 3.73 -1.13
N VAL A 94 7.90 3.30 0.12
CA VAL A 94 6.83 2.64 0.89
C VAL A 94 6.38 3.54 2.04
N GLU A 95 5.07 3.62 2.25
CA GLU A 95 4.43 4.30 3.37
C GLU A 95 3.60 3.32 4.21
N VAL A 96 3.54 3.57 5.52
CA VAL A 96 2.65 2.83 6.44
C VAL A 96 1.28 3.51 6.42
N LEU A 97 0.23 2.71 6.23
CA LEU A 97 -1.16 3.16 6.20
C LEU A 97 -1.85 3.00 7.55
N GLU A 98 -1.61 1.86 8.20
CA GLU A 98 -2.21 1.50 9.47
C GLU A 98 -1.19 0.73 10.30
N ALA A 99 -1.15 1.01 11.60
CA ALA A 99 -0.26 0.38 12.55
C ALA A 99 -0.99 0.25 13.89
N ASP A 100 -1.42 -0.97 14.20
CA ASP A 100 -2.16 -1.29 15.42
C ASP A 100 -1.32 -2.14 16.37
N LEU A 101 -1.49 -1.90 17.66
CA LEU A 101 -0.91 -2.73 18.73
C LEU A 101 -1.97 -3.00 19.78
N PHE A 102 -2.26 -4.26 20.01
CA PHE A 102 -3.14 -4.75 21.06
C PHE A 102 -2.31 -5.51 22.08
N ALA A 103 -2.17 -4.95 23.29
CA ALA A 103 -1.52 -5.64 24.39
C ALA A 103 -2.52 -6.59 25.07
N THR A 104 -2.10 -7.82 25.31
CA THR A 104 -2.86 -8.86 26.00
C THR A 104 -2.11 -9.28 27.27
N LEU A 105 -2.85 -9.64 28.32
CA LEU A 105 -2.31 -10.31 29.49
C LEU A 105 -2.93 -11.70 29.57
N ASP A 106 -2.11 -12.72 29.82
CA ASP A 106 -2.60 -14.03 30.16
C ASP A 106 -2.94 -14.16 31.67
N ASP A 107 -3.62 -15.25 32.02
CA ASP A 107 -4.00 -15.56 33.41
C ASP A 107 -2.80 -15.77 34.34
N SER A 108 -1.59 -15.91 33.78
CA SER A 108 -0.32 -16.05 34.50
C SER A 108 0.39 -14.70 34.70
N GLY A 109 -0.19 -13.59 34.23
CA GLY A 109 0.36 -12.24 34.34
C GLY A 109 1.44 -11.91 33.32
N TYR A 110 1.69 -12.78 32.33
CA TYR A 110 2.59 -12.48 31.23
C TYR A 110 1.87 -11.66 30.16
N GLY A 111 2.54 -10.58 29.73
CA GLY A 111 2.05 -9.73 28.65
C GLY A 111 2.48 -10.25 27.28
N SER A 112 1.57 -10.21 26.32
CA SER A 112 1.82 -10.36 24.89
C SER A 112 1.25 -9.18 24.12
N LYS A 113 1.56 -9.13 22.83
CA LYS A 113 1.19 -8.06 21.90
C LYS A 113 0.85 -8.69 20.57
N ASP A 114 -0.31 -8.36 20.07
CA ASP A 114 -0.73 -8.57 18.69
C ASP A 114 -0.54 -7.26 17.95
N ILE A 115 0.31 -7.27 16.93
CA ILE A 115 0.68 -6.11 16.14
C ILE A 115 0.24 -6.35 14.70
N ARG A 116 -0.41 -5.37 14.09
CA ARG A 116 -0.81 -5.39 12.70
C ARG A 116 -0.28 -4.14 12.01
N VAL A 117 0.35 -4.32 10.86
CA VAL A 117 0.81 -3.20 10.05
C VAL A 117 0.37 -3.41 8.61
N ALA A 118 -0.23 -2.38 8.02
CA ALA A 118 -0.50 -2.28 6.59
C ALA A 118 0.40 -1.20 5.98
N CYS A 119 1.08 -1.52 4.88
CA CYS A 119 1.90 -0.57 4.13
C CYS A 119 1.64 -0.67 2.63
N GLN A 120 1.98 0.38 1.89
CA GLN A 120 1.86 0.41 0.44
C GLN A 120 2.97 1.20 -0.22
N VAL A 121 3.15 1.00 -1.52
CA VAL A 121 3.93 1.92 -2.35
C VAL A 121 3.25 3.28 -2.37
N VAL A 122 4.01 4.34 -2.17
CA VAL A 122 3.54 5.72 -2.33
C VAL A 122 3.01 5.89 -3.75
N PRO A 123 1.72 6.17 -3.94
CA PRO A 123 1.15 6.31 -5.28
C PRO A 123 1.79 7.48 -6.04
N GLY A 124 1.94 7.33 -7.35
CA GLY A 124 2.51 8.38 -8.19
C GLY A 124 2.56 8.05 -9.67
N ILE A 125 3.23 8.91 -10.43
CA ILE A 125 3.47 8.75 -11.86
C ILE A 125 4.97 8.72 -12.15
N ALA A 126 5.40 7.81 -13.03
CA ALA A 126 6.74 7.68 -13.53
C ALA A 126 7.04 8.81 -14.53
N GLY A 127 7.51 9.94 -14.02
CA GLY A 127 7.96 11.09 -14.80
C GLY A 127 7.08 12.33 -14.66
N ARG A 128 7.70 13.52 -14.81
CA ARG A 128 6.95 14.77 -15.05
C ARG A 128 6.64 14.84 -16.55
N LEU A 129 5.35 14.98 -16.89
CA LEU A 129 4.91 15.40 -18.21
C LEU A 129 5.27 16.88 -18.46
#